data_AF-A0A1J1HB32-F1
#
_entry.id   AF-A0A1J1HB32-F1
#
_cell.length_a   1.000
_cell.length_b   1.000
_cell.length_c   1.000
_cell.angle_alpha   90.00
_cell.angle_beta   90.00
_cell.angle_gamma   90.00
#
_symmetry.space_group_name_H-M   'P 1'
#
loop_
_entity.id
_entity.type
_entity.pdbx_description
1 polymer ?
#
loop_
_entity_poly.entity_id
_entity_poly.type
_entity_poly.pdbx_seq_one_letter_code
_entity_poly.pdbx_strand_id
1 'polypeptide(L)'
;MLYLCPKQLGGGVGRRLCMPIYSGSSDSVFKYKNFVLKKIKHKYENVLLFGDINKLRITAEELIKNMIGNEDFDNDYNNYKFRKYIYNKSEKIKKVKNDDTENDNGSKTKNSITKKLSFWQIYSIRVKKNIHLLNFSDFALILQSFHLYNKDTGIYVSSIRYIEDNISTMNGISFVIILNILSKRLKKNSYNEFFKKMMNYLPNILYELNLKDMNNILNCFYNLELNDKKVCEIFYLKILSNVNSIDAFTLSSLCYIFYKYNFEKFFFFECLKRKGLDLLNDFNADQFYKFIFSLYKKNICLKEIIEKKKNISAFLPSYNDEEKLFICEIFNIK
;
A
#
# COMPACT_ATOMS: atom_id res chain seq x y z
N MET A 1 -9.85 -78.03 36.43
CA MET A 1 -9.58 -77.97 34.97
C MET A 1 -9.72 -76.52 34.53
N LEU A 2 -8.60 -75.87 34.21
CA LEU A 2 -8.54 -74.46 33.82
C LEU A 2 -8.88 -74.30 32.33
N TYR A 3 -9.92 -73.52 32.04
CA TYR A 3 -10.35 -73.17 30.69
C TYR A 3 -9.45 -72.04 30.14
N LEU A 4 -8.66 -72.32 29.11
CA LEU A 4 -7.90 -71.32 28.35
C LEU A 4 -8.71 -70.94 27.10
N CYS A 5 -9.29 -69.75 27.08
CA CYS A 5 -9.82 -69.15 25.85
C CYS A 5 -8.66 -68.67 24.97
N PRO A 6 -8.57 -69.08 23.70
CA PRO A 6 -7.62 -68.46 22.77
C PRO A 6 -8.18 -67.10 22.33
N LYS A 7 -7.40 -66.03 22.53
CA LYS A 7 -7.67 -64.75 21.86
C LYS A 7 -7.33 -64.91 20.38
N GLN A 8 -8.32 -64.75 19.51
CA GLN A 8 -8.13 -64.69 18.07
C GLN A 8 -7.14 -63.56 17.72
N LEU A 9 -5.99 -63.94 17.15
CA LEU A 9 -5.07 -63.00 16.52
C LEU A 9 -5.54 -62.75 15.09
N GLY A 10 -6.37 -61.73 14.91
CA GLY A 10 -6.70 -61.19 13.59
C GLY A 10 -5.46 -60.54 12.97
N GLY A 11 -4.77 -61.27 12.10
CA GLY A 11 -3.56 -60.82 11.40
C GLY A 11 -3.88 -60.18 10.05
N GLY A 12 -3.67 -58.86 9.95
CA GLY A 12 -3.55 -58.15 8.67
C GLY A 12 -2.10 -57.76 8.40
N VAL A 13 -1.67 -57.89 7.14
CA VAL A 13 -0.34 -57.50 6.65
C VAL A 13 -0.12 -55.99 6.79
N GLY A 14 0.85 -55.59 7.60
CA GLY A 14 1.24 -54.18 7.77
C GLY A 14 1.58 -53.73 9.19
N ARG A 15 1.35 -54.56 10.22
CA ARG A 15 1.74 -54.22 11.60
C ARG A 15 3.16 -54.69 11.92
N ARG A 16 4.16 -53.90 11.53
CA ARG A 16 5.42 -53.80 12.31
C ARG A 16 5.07 -53.11 13.64
N LEU A 17 4.52 -53.90 14.57
CA LEU A 17 4.36 -53.45 15.94
C LEU A 17 5.74 -53.17 16.51
N CYS A 18 5.90 -51.95 16.98
CA CYS A 18 6.80 -51.56 18.04
C CYS A 18 6.90 -52.70 19.07
N MET A 19 7.91 -53.56 18.94
CA MET A 19 8.32 -54.40 20.06
C MET A 19 8.91 -53.45 21.10
N PRO A 20 8.42 -53.43 22.35
CA PRO A 20 9.11 -52.70 23.40
C PRO A 20 10.49 -53.35 23.57
N ILE A 21 11.56 -52.58 23.34
CA ILE A 21 12.92 -53.01 23.67
C ILE A 21 12.98 -53.05 25.20
N TYR A 22 13.05 -54.26 25.75
CA TYR A 22 13.21 -54.48 27.19
C TYR A 22 14.65 -54.14 27.57
N SER A 23 14.93 -52.88 27.92
CA SER A 23 16.14 -52.54 28.68
C SER A 23 15.84 -52.73 30.16
N GLY A 24 16.19 -53.90 30.69
CA GLY A 24 16.12 -54.16 32.13
C GLY A 24 17.18 -53.34 32.86
N SER A 25 16.80 -52.18 33.38
CA SER A 25 17.58 -51.49 34.41
C SER A 25 17.02 -51.85 35.79
N SER A 26 17.83 -52.56 36.56
CA SER A 26 17.60 -52.94 37.95
C SER A 26 17.69 -51.71 38.87
N ASP A 27 16.60 -50.96 38.99
CA ASP A 27 16.10 -50.39 40.25
C ASP A 27 14.99 -49.37 39.95
N SER A 28 13.74 -49.81 40.14
CA SER A 28 12.58 -49.03 40.63
C SER A 28 11.29 -49.70 40.19
N VAL A 29 10.29 -49.67 41.08
CA VAL A 29 8.90 -50.11 40.83
C VAL A 29 8.43 -49.56 39.49
N PHE A 30 7.96 -50.43 38.59
CA PHE A 30 7.44 -50.12 37.25
C PHE A 30 6.38 -49.00 37.32
N LYS A 31 6.81 -47.74 37.31
CA LYS A 31 5.93 -46.60 37.04
C LYS A 31 5.67 -46.65 35.56
N TYR A 32 4.47 -47.11 35.18
CA TYR A 32 3.91 -46.93 33.85
C TYR A 32 3.88 -45.43 33.54
N LYS A 33 4.97 -44.89 32.95
CA LYS A 33 4.98 -43.55 32.39
C LYS A 33 4.20 -43.62 31.09
N ASN A 34 2.90 -43.37 31.18
CA ASN A 34 2.04 -43.20 30.02
C ASN A 34 2.48 -41.91 29.30
N PHE A 35 3.28 -42.05 28.26
CA PHE A 35 3.55 -40.95 27.34
C PHE A 35 2.27 -40.66 26.57
N VAL A 36 1.48 -39.71 27.05
CA VAL A 36 0.38 -39.14 26.26
C VAL A 36 1.02 -38.21 25.23
N LEU A 37 1.25 -38.73 24.02
CA LEU A 37 1.59 -37.89 22.89
C LEU A 37 0.47 -36.86 22.72
N LYS A 38 0.78 -35.58 22.94
CA LYS A 38 -0.16 -34.50 22.60
C LYS A 38 -0.52 -34.67 21.13
N LYS A 39 -1.82 -34.77 20.85
CA LYS A 39 -2.35 -34.76 19.48
C LYS A 39 -1.67 -33.60 18.75
N ILE A 40 -0.89 -33.90 17.71
CA ILE A 40 -0.27 -32.86 16.89
C ILE A 40 -1.44 -32.00 16.42
N LYS A 41 -1.51 -30.76 16.91
CA LYS A 41 -2.48 -29.80 16.37
C LYS A 41 -1.99 -29.55 14.95
N HIS A 42 -2.55 -30.30 14.02
CA HIS A 42 -2.47 -30.11 12.59
C HIS A 42 -3.14 -28.78 12.22
N LYS A 43 -2.62 -27.66 12.74
CA LYS A 43 -2.86 -26.32 12.20
C LYS A 43 -2.04 -26.20 10.93
N TYR A 44 -2.32 -27.08 9.97
CA TYR A 44 -1.72 -27.06 8.66
C TYR A 44 -2.07 -25.78 7.91
N GLU A 45 -3.11 -25.03 8.32
CA GLU A 45 -3.35 -23.65 7.86
C GLU A 45 -2.14 -22.72 8.08
N ASN A 46 -1.33 -22.94 9.14
CA ASN A 46 -0.13 -22.14 9.41
C ASN A 46 1.15 -22.76 8.81
N VAL A 47 1.15 -24.07 8.57
CA VAL A 47 2.35 -24.83 8.12
C VAL A 47 2.35 -25.04 6.61
N LEU A 48 1.18 -25.01 5.98
CA LEU A 48 0.91 -25.22 4.56
C LEU A 48 0.39 -23.93 3.89
N LEU A 49 0.98 -22.78 4.23
CA LEU A 49 1.21 -21.71 3.23
C LEU A 49 2.21 -22.24 2.19
N PHE A 50 1.77 -23.26 1.44
CA PHE A 50 2.44 -23.72 0.24
C PHE A 50 2.53 -22.55 -0.74
N GLY A 51 3.66 -22.45 -1.45
CA GLY A 51 4.09 -21.31 -2.27
C GLY A 51 3.24 -21.03 -3.52
N ASP A 52 1.92 -21.12 -3.42
CA ASP A 52 1.00 -20.68 -4.46
C ASP A 52 0.84 -19.16 -4.37
N ILE A 53 1.15 -18.50 -5.48
CA ILE A 53 1.01 -17.05 -5.71
C ILE A 53 -0.41 -16.59 -5.37
N ASN A 54 -1.42 -17.41 -5.70
CA ASN A 54 -2.81 -17.07 -5.43
C ASN A 54 -3.09 -16.97 -3.92
N LYS A 55 -2.49 -17.83 -3.10
CA LYS A 55 -2.63 -17.76 -1.63
C LYS A 55 -1.93 -16.54 -1.05
N LEU A 56 -0.74 -16.18 -1.56
CA LEU A 56 -0.06 -14.95 -1.16
C LEU A 56 -0.91 -13.72 -1.49
N ARG A 57 -1.51 -13.69 -2.69
CA ARG A 57 -2.43 -12.62 -3.10
C ARG A 57 -3.66 -12.56 -2.20
N ILE A 58 -4.36 -13.67 -1.98
CA ILE A 58 -5.56 -13.72 -1.13
C ILE A 58 -5.24 -13.24 0.28
N THR A 59 -4.10 -13.66 0.82
CA THR A 59 -3.62 -13.21 2.14
C THR A 59 -3.39 -11.70 2.16
N ALA A 60 -2.77 -11.12 1.13
CA ALA A 60 -2.59 -9.67 1.01
C ALA A 60 -3.94 -8.93 0.96
N GLU A 61 -4.89 -9.42 0.15
CA GLU A 61 -6.22 -8.83 0.04
C GLU A 61 -6.99 -8.88 1.37
N GLU A 62 -6.92 -10.00 2.09
CA GLU A 62 -7.53 -10.13 3.42
C GLU A 62 -6.93 -9.15 4.42
N LEU A 63 -5.60 -9.01 4.44
CA LEU A 63 -4.89 -8.07 5.29
C LEU A 63 -5.32 -6.63 4.99
N ILE A 64 -5.36 -6.24 3.71
CA ILE A 64 -5.79 -4.89 3.30
C ILE A 64 -7.26 -4.65 3.65
N LYS A 65 -8.16 -5.62 3.44
CA LYS A 65 -9.59 -5.49 3.79
C LYS A 65 -9.81 -5.36 5.29
N ASN A 66 -9.11 -6.16 6.09
CA ASN A 66 -9.17 -6.07 7.56
C ASN A 66 -8.70 -4.71 8.07
N MET A 67 -7.71 -4.15 7.39
CA MET A 67 -7.26 -2.79 7.61
C MET A 67 -8.37 -1.80 7.27
N ILE A 68 -8.87 -1.76 6.02
CA ILE A 68 -9.93 -0.84 5.54
C ILE A 68 -11.20 -0.86 6.40
N GLY A 69 -11.53 -2.00 7.00
CA GLY A 69 -12.67 -2.14 7.91
C GLY A 69 -12.53 -1.43 9.26
N ASN A 70 -11.32 -0.98 9.62
CA ASN A 70 -10.98 -0.18 10.80
C ASN A 70 -10.67 1.24 10.30
N GLU A 71 -11.49 2.24 10.64
CA GLU A 71 -11.67 3.51 9.91
C GLU A 71 -10.49 4.52 9.93
N ASP A 72 -9.28 4.10 10.29
CA ASP A 72 -8.09 4.97 10.41
C ASP A 72 -7.15 4.87 9.19
N PHE A 73 -7.58 5.36 8.01
CA PHE A 73 -6.68 5.46 6.84
C PHE A 73 -6.27 6.88 6.51
N ASP A 74 -4.95 7.09 6.42
CA ASP A 74 -4.37 8.23 5.72
C ASP A 74 -4.87 8.28 4.27
N ASN A 75 -5.55 9.39 3.93
CA ASN A 75 -6.16 9.65 2.63
C ASN A 75 -5.17 9.60 1.44
N ASP A 76 -3.86 9.64 1.70
CA ASP A 76 -2.77 9.58 0.71
C ASP A 76 -2.80 8.33 -0.18
N TYR A 77 -3.45 7.25 0.28
CA TYR A 77 -3.43 5.95 -0.39
C TYR A 77 -4.78 5.53 -0.99
N ASN A 78 -5.78 6.41 -0.98
CA ASN A 78 -7.05 6.21 -1.68
C ASN A 78 -6.87 6.37 -3.20
N ASN A 79 -6.05 5.52 -3.80
CA ASN A 79 -6.04 5.36 -5.23
C ASN A 79 -7.26 4.50 -5.62
N TYR A 80 -8.35 5.20 -5.95
CA TYR A 80 -9.68 4.67 -6.27
C TYR A 80 -9.71 3.54 -7.31
N LYS A 81 -8.60 3.28 -8.01
CA LYS A 81 -8.49 2.18 -8.97
C LYS A 81 -8.50 0.78 -8.32
N PHE A 82 -8.13 0.62 -7.05
CA PHE A 82 -8.25 -0.70 -6.39
C PHE A 82 -9.69 -1.09 -6.07
N ARG A 83 -10.56 -0.13 -5.71
CA ARG A 83 -11.98 -0.45 -5.50
C ARG A 83 -12.58 -1.08 -6.75
N LYS A 84 -12.32 -0.53 -7.94
CA LYS A 84 -12.88 -1.04 -9.21
C LYS A 84 -12.33 -2.42 -9.59
N TYR A 85 -11.04 -2.69 -9.35
CA TYR A 85 -10.45 -4.03 -9.61
C TYR A 85 -10.87 -5.08 -8.57
N ILE A 86 -10.98 -4.71 -7.29
CA ILE A 86 -11.44 -5.61 -6.21
C ILE A 86 -12.94 -5.92 -6.39
N TYR A 87 -13.77 -4.94 -6.72
CA TYR A 87 -15.22 -5.15 -6.94
C TYR A 87 -15.49 -5.98 -8.19
N ASN A 88 -14.91 -5.60 -9.35
CA ASN A 88 -15.17 -6.30 -10.62
C ASN A 88 -14.67 -7.75 -10.62
N LYS A 89 -13.59 -8.06 -9.89
CA LYS A 89 -13.09 -9.44 -9.75
C LYS A 89 -13.88 -10.23 -8.69
N SER A 90 -14.36 -9.58 -7.63
CA SER A 90 -15.26 -10.21 -6.65
C SER A 90 -16.63 -10.57 -7.26
N GLU A 91 -17.15 -9.80 -8.21
CA GLU A 91 -18.35 -10.15 -8.99
C GLU A 91 -18.11 -11.35 -9.91
N LYS A 92 -16.96 -11.42 -10.58
CA LYS A 92 -16.59 -12.61 -11.37
C LYS A 92 -16.40 -13.85 -10.50
N ILE A 93 -15.85 -13.71 -9.29
CA ILE A 93 -15.68 -14.81 -8.34
C ILE A 93 -17.02 -15.22 -7.70
N LYS A 94 -17.94 -14.27 -7.45
CA LYS A 94 -19.30 -14.59 -6.98
C LYS A 94 -20.12 -15.32 -8.04
N LYS A 95 -20.02 -14.93 -9.32
CA LYS A 95 -20.70 -15.63 -10.42
C LYS A 95 -20.21 -17.06 -10.63
N VAL A 96 -18.94 -17.37 -10.30
CA VAL A 96 -18.38 -18.73 -10.38
C VAL A 96 -18.70 -19.57 -9.12
N LYS A 97 -19.09 -18.94 -8.00
CA LYS A 97 -19.43 -19.62 -6.75
C LYS A 97 -20.93 -19.87 -6.55
N ASN A 98 -21.78 -19.33 -7.42
CA ASN A 98 -23.23 -19.46 -7.28
C ASN A 98 -23.79 -20.81 -7.75
N ASP A 99 -22.97 -21.71 -8.28
CA ASP A 99 -23.42 -23.06 -8.65
C ASP A 99 -23.20 -24.11 -7.56
N ASP A 100 -22.53 -23.80 -6.45
CA ASP A 100 -22.36 -24.80 -5.37
C ASP A 100 -22.44 -24.17 -3.97
N THR A 101 -23.45 -24.63 -3.23
CA THR A 101 -23.57 -24.70 -1.74
C THR A 101 -24.00 -23.47 -0.93
N GLU A 102 -25.26 -23.57 -0.50
CA GLU A 102 -25.82 -23.44 0.86
C GLU A 102 -25.44 -22.26 1.78
N ASN A 103 -26.51 -21.55 2.17
CA ASN A 103 -26.59 -20.46 3.13
C ASN A 103 -26.00 -20.84 4.50
N ASP A 104 -25.00 -20.09 4.94
CA ASP A 104 -24.63 -20.03 6.36
C ASP A 104 -24.68 -18.57 6.84
N ASN A 105 -25.84 -18.22 7.41
CA ASN A 105 -26.13 -16.93 8.04
C ASN A 105 -25.46 -16.88 9.41
N GLY A 106 -24.16 -16.57 9.44
CA GLY A 106 -23.42 -16.28 10.66
C GLY A 106 -22.95 -14.82 10.69
N SER A 107 -23.58 -14.00 11.51
CA SER A 107 -23.18 -12.62 11.83
C SER A 107 -21.73 -12.56 12.31
N LYS A 108 -20.79 -12.24 11.41
CA LYS A 108 -19.36 -12.06 11.75
C LYS A 108 -19.15 -10.69 12.39
N THR A 109 -19.15 -10.69 13.72
CA THR A 109 -18.55 -9.65 14.55
C THR A 109 -17.12 -9.36 14.09
N LYS A 110 -16.85 -8.09 13.75
CA LYS A 110 -15.57 -7.57 13.28
C LYS A 110 -14.52 -7.64 14.41
N ASN A 111 -13.88 -8.79 14.59
CA ASN A 111 -12.69 -8.90 15.44
C ASN A 111 -11.46 -8.53 14.60
N SER A 112 -10.73 -7.50 15.02
CA SER A 112 -9.44 -7.11 14.47
C SER A 112 -8.41 -8.23 14.70
N ILE A 113 -8.20 -9.08 13.69
CA ILE A 113 -7.26 -10.20 13.80
C ILE A 113 -5.82 -9.66 13.79
N THR A 114 -5.23 -9.48 14.96
CA THR A 114 -3.80 -9.20 15.10
C THR A 114 -3.00 -10.49 14.82
N LYS A 115 -2.37 -10.56 13.63
CA LYS A 115 -1.54 -11.71 13.24
C LYS A 115 -0.25 -11.74 14.05
N LYS A 116 0.20 -12.95 14.43
CA LYS A 116 1.43 -13.17 15.22
C LYS A 116 2.69 -12.78 14.45
N LEU A 117 3.80 -12.51 15.15
CA LEU A 117 5.11 -12.23 14.53
C LEU A 117 5.58 -13.37 13.60
N SER A 118 5.37 -14.63 14.01
CA SER A 118 5.73 -15.80 13.21
C SER A 118 5.02 -15.85 11.86
N PHE A 119 3.78 -15.36 11.78
CA PHE A 119 3.06 -15.25 10.52
C PHE A 119 3.79 -14.31 9.56
N TRP A 120 4.20 -13.12 10.02
CA TRP A 120 4.89 -12.14 9.18
C TRP A 120 6.27 -12.62 8.73
N GLN A 121 7.00 -13.33 9.58
CA GLN A 121 8.27 -13.96 9.22
C GLN A 121 8.07 -15.01 8.12
N ILE A 122 7.13 -15.94 8.30
CA ILE A 122 6.84 -16.98 7.30
C ILE A 122 6.36 -16.35 6.00
N TYR A 123 5.43 -15.40 6.08
CA TYR A 123 4.89 -14.69 4.92
C TYR A 123 6.00 -13.96 4.15
N SER A 124 6.90 -13.25 4.84
CA SER A 124 8.04 -12.57 4.19
C SER A 124 9.01 -13.54 3.51
N ILE A 125 9.36 -14.65 4.15
CA ILE A 125 10.25 -15.67 3.58
C ILE A 125 9.63 -16.25 2.30
N ARG A 126 8.32 -16.52 2.33
CA ARG A 126 7.60 -17.08 1.18
C ARG A 126 7.48 -16.09 0.04
N VAL A 127 7.17 -14.83 0.33
CA VAL A 127 7.16 -13.77 -0.69
C VAL A 127 8.52 -13.69 -1.34
N LYS A 128 9.61 -13.53 -0.57
CA LYS A 128 10.99 -13.45 -1.07
C LYS A 128 11.36 -14.60 -2.00
N LYS A 129 11.00 -15.83 -1.64
CA LYS A 129 11.25 -17.01 -2.48
C LYS A 129 10.47 -17.01 -3.80
N ASN A 130 9.27 -16.44 -3.82
CA ASN A 130 8.37 -16.45 -4.98
C ASN A 130 8.35 -15.13 -5.77
N ILE A 131 9.19 -14.14 -5.42
CA ILE A 131 9.19 -12.81 -6.07
C ILE A 131 9.21 -12.93 -7.60
N HIS A 132 10.05 -13.81 -8.13
CA HIS A 132 10.25 -14.02 -9.57
C HIS A 132 9.01 -14.54 -10.33
N LEU A 133 8.03 -15.10 -9.62
CA LEU A 133 6.79 -15.59 -10.22
C LEU A 133 5.64 -14.59 -10.08
N LEU A 134 5.83 -13.51 -9.32
CA LEU A 134 4.77 -12.55 -9.03
C LEU A 134 4.66 -11.51 -10.15
N ASN A 135 3.44 -11.39 -10.68
CA ASN A 135 3.07 -10.23 -11.48
C ASN A 135 3.16 -8.95 -10.63
N PHE A 136 3.48 -7.82 -11.24
CA PHE A 136 3.61 -6.54 -10.55
C PHE A 136 2.33 -6.04 -9.87
N SER A 137 1.16 -6.44 -10.35
CA SER A 137 -0.12 -6.17 -9.67
C SER A 137 -0.19 -6.85 -8.31
N ASP A 138 0.14 -8.13 -8.28
CA ASP A 138 0.04 -8.98 -7.11
C ASP A 138 1.18 -8.64 -6.14
N PHE A 139 2.36 -8.33 -6.68
CA PHE A 139 3.49 -7.87 -5.90
C PHE A 139 3.23 -6.50 -5.23
N ALA A 140 2.63 -5.54 -5.94
CA ALA A 140 2.25 -4.24 -5.35
C ALA A 140 1.26 -4.40 -4.18
N LEU A 141 0.25 -5.28 -4.33
CA LEU A 141 -0.69 -5.62 -3.26
C LEU A 141 0.00 -6.22 -2.05
N ILE A 142 0.91 -7.15 -2.27
CA ILE A 142 1.69 -7.77 -1.20
C ILE A 142 2.51 -6.71 -0.47
N LEU A 143 3.25 -5.87 -1.18
CA LEU A 143 4.03 -4.78 -0.57
C LEU A 143 3.14 -3.81 0.22
N GLN A 144 1.97 -3.46 -0.30
CA GLN A 144 1.01 -2.62 0.40
C GLN A 144 0.57 -3.24 1.72
N SER A 145 0.29 -4.55 1.75
CA SER A 145 -0.08 -5.25 2.99
C SER A 145 1.02 -5.17 4.07
N PHE A 146 2.31 -5.29 3.69
CA PHE A 146 3.42 -5.11 4.63
C PHE A 146 3.57 -3.66 5.09
N HIS A 147 3.33 -2.71 4.19
CA HIS A 147 3.43 -1.29 4.48
C HIS A 147 2.37 -0.86 5.50
N LEU A 148 1.12 -1.26 5.31
CA LEU A 148 -0.01 -0.92 6.17
C LEU A 148 0.16 -1.45 7.59
N TYR A 149 0.62 -2.69 7.75
CA TYR A 149 0.84 -3.29 9.08
C TYR A 149 2.18 -2.88 9.73
N ASN A 150 2.93 -1.97 9.09
CA ASN A 150 4.25 -1.53 9.53
C ASN A 150 5.20 -2.70 9.89
N LYS A 151 5.21 -3.74 9.05
CA LYS A 151 6.05 -4.93 9.26
C LYS A 151 7.24 -4.89 8.32
N ASP A 152 8.33 -4.29 8.79
CA ASP A 152 9.60 -4.35 8.07
C ASP A 152 10.28 -5.70 8.31
N THR A 153 10.30 -6.52 7.26
CA THR A 153 10.95 -7.84 7.23
C THR A 153 12.06 -7.88 6.18
N GLY A 154 12.54 -6.71 5.73
CA GLY A 154 13.56 -6.59 4.70
C GLY A 154 13.08 -7.03 3.30
N ILE A 155 11.76 -7.11 3.07
CA ILE A 155 11.20 -7.43 1.75
C ILE A 155 11.51 -6.29 0.77
N TYR A 156 11.36 -5.05 1.21
CA TYR A 156 11.57 -3.86 0.37
C TYR A 156 12.96 -3.85 -0.27
N VAL A 157 14.01 -4.05 0.53
CA VAL A 157 15.39 -4.11 0.05
C VAL A 157 15.60 -5.32 -0.87
N SER A 158 15.12 -6.50 -0.48
CA SER A 158 15.29 -7.71 -1.30
C SER A 158 14.58 -7.63 -2.66
N SER A 159 13.51 -6.84 -2.77
CA SER A 159 12.75 -6.71 -4.01
C SER A 159 13.33 -5.74 -5.02
N ILE A 160 14.28 -4.88 -4.64
CA ILE A 160 14.78 -3.80 -5.53
C ILE A 160 15.35 -4.38 -6.82
N ARG A 161 16.24 -5.37 -6.73
CA ARG A 161 16.86 -5.99 -7.91
C ARG A 161 15.83 -6.57 -8.87
N TYR A 162 14.84 -7.27 -8.34
CA TYR A 162 13.76 -7.83 -9.16
C TYR A 162 12.91 -6.77 -9.86
N ILE A 163 12.59 -5.68 -9.15
CA ILE A 163 11.83 -4.58 -9.74
C ILE A 163 12.69 -3.91 -10.82
N GLU A 164 13.97 -3.67 -10.53
CA GLU A 164 14.92 -3.02 -11.43
C GLU A 164 15.08 -3.76 -12.77
N ASP A 165 15.16 -5.09 -12.73
CA ASP A 165 15.30 -5.92 -13.93
C ASP A 165 14.03 -5.93 -14.80
N ASN A 166 12.86 -5.68 -14.19
CA ASN A 166 11.56 -5.86 -14.83
C ASN A 166 10.72 -4.57 -14.93
N ILE A 167 11.31 -3.39 -14.73
CA ILE A 167 10.61 -2.08 -14.76
C ILE A 167 9.76 -1.92 -16.03
N SER A 168 10.26 -2.37 -17.17
CA SER A 168 9.62 -2.24 -18.49
C SER A 168 8.27 -2.95 -18.62
N THR A 169 7.97 -3.91 -17.75
CA THR A 169 6.71 -4.70 -17.78
C THR A 169 5.68 -4.20 -16.77
N MET A 170 5.99 -3.12 -16.05
CA MET A 170 5.18 -2.62 -14.95
C MET A 170 4.03 -1.75 -15.42
N ASN A 171 2.82 -2.05 -14.94
CA ASN A 171 1.63 -1.22 -15.14
C ASN A 171 1.70 0.05 -14.28
N GLY A 172 1.02 1.11 -14.68
CA GLY A 172 1.09 2.41 -14.00
C GLY A 172 0.54 2.41 -12.59
N ILE A 173 -0.50 1.63 -12.33
CA ILE A 173 -1.08 1.51 -10.99
C ILE A 173 -0.08 0.85 -10.04
N SER A 174 0.52 -0.26 -10.47
CA SER A 174 1.55 -0.97 -9.70
C SER A 174 2.77 -0.08 -9.47
N PHE A 175 3.18 0.67 -10.49
CA PHE A 175 4.29 1.61 -10.42
C PHE A 175 4.08 2.65 -9.31
N VAL A 176 2.92 3.31 -9.28
CA VAL A 176 2.61 4.36 -8.29
C VAL A 176 2.66 3.80 -6.86
N ILE A 177 2.08 2.62 -6.63
CA ILE A 177 2.08 1.99 -5.31
C ILE A 177 3.50 1.66 -4.87
N ILE A 178 4.25 1.00 -5.74
CA ILE A 178 5.59 0.54 -5.43
C ILE A 178 6.51 1.73 -5.19
N LEU A 179 6.43 2.77 -6.03
CA LEU A 179 7.18 4.00 -5.84
C LEU A 179 6.85 4.66 -4.49
N ASN A 180 5.57 4.79 -4.13
CA ASN A 180 5.16 5.42 -2.88
C ASN A 180 5.59 4.62 -1.64
N ILE A 181 5.49 3.29 -1.70
CA ILE A 181 5.92 2.44 -0.59
C ILE A 181 7.45 2.49 -0.44
N LEU A 182 8.18 2.35 -1.55
CA LEU A 182 9.64 2.32 -1.51
C LEU A 182 10.23 3.68 -1.15
N SER A 183 9.63 4.80 -1.59
CA SER A 183 10.10 6.14 -1.25
C SER A 183 10.02 6.41 0.26
N LYS A 184 9.01 5.86 0.95
CA LYS A 184 8.86 6.00 2.42
C LYS A 184 9.68 4.98 3.22
N ARG A 185 9.91 3.78 2.68
CA ARG A 185 10.53 2.66 3.43
C ARG A 185 12.02 2.51 3.22
N LEU A 186 12.55 2.91 2.07
CA LEU A 186 13.97 2.84 1.80
C LEU A 186 14.71 4.01 2.46
N LYS A 187 15.96 3.76 2.86
CA LYS A 187 16.83 4.82 3.37
C LYS A 187 17.08 5.84 2.26
N LYS A 188 16.97 7.13 2.59
CA LYS A 188 17.28 8.24 1.69
C LYS A 188 18.68 8.07 1.10
N ASN A 189 18.85 8.49 -0.15
CA ASN A 189 20.12 8.50 -0.90
C ASN A 189 20.81 7.15 -1.15
N SER A 190 20.26 6.04 -0.66
CA SER A 190 20.90 4.72 -0.83
C SER A 190 20.60 4.07 -2.19
N TYR A 191 19.51 4.47 -2.87
CA TYR A 191 19.00 3.79 -4.07
C TYR A 191 18.68 4.77 -5.20
N ASN A 192 19.48 5.83 -5.33
CA ASN A 192 19.21 6.91 -6.29
C ASN A 192 19.21 6.42 -7.74
N GLU A 193 20.10 5.50 -8.11
CA GLU A 193 20.15 4.92 -9.46
C GLU A 193 18.88 4.12 -9.79
N PHE A 194 18.34 3.37 -8.84
CA PHE A 194 17.07 2.66 -9.00
C PHE A 194 15.91 3.65 -9.25
N PHE A 195 15.81 4.71 -8.45
CA PHE A 195 14.75 5.71 -8.62
C PHE A 195 14.91 6.51 -9.93
N LYS A 196 16.14 6.77 -10.40
CA LYS A 196 16.38 7.35 -11.73
C LYS A 196 15.90 6.43 -12.86
N LYS A 197 16.14 5.11 -12.77
CA LYS A 197 15.61 4.15 -13.75
C LYS A 197 14.08 4.14 -13.77
N MET A 198 13.44 4.18 -12.60
CA MET A 198 11.98 4.31 -12.48
C MET A 198 11.47 5.62 -13.09
N MET A 199 12.20 6.72 -12.90
CA MET A 199 11.89 8.03 -13.46
C MET A 199 11.94 8.03 -15.00
N ASN A 200 12.95 7.38 -15.58
CA ASN A 200 13.09 7.24 -17.04
C ASN A 200 11.95 6.43 -17.68
N TYR A 201 11.28 5.56 -16.92
CA TYR A 201 10.15 4.77 -17.39
C TYR A 201 8.80 5.51 -17.34
N LEU A 202 8.73 6.69 -16.69
CA LEU A 202 7.50 7.49 -16.57
C LEU A 202 6.78 7.78 -17.90
N PRO A 203 7.48 8.13 -19.02
CA PRO A 203 6.81 8.40 -20.28
C PRO A 203 5.96 7.23 -20.78
N ASN A 204 6.42 5.99 -20.56
CA ASN A 204 5.74 4.78 -21.01
C ASN A 204 4.46 4.53 -20.22
N ILE A 205 4.43 4.92 -18.95
CA ILE A 205 3.27 4.74 -18.06
C ILE A 205 2.27 5.89 -18.18
N LEU A 206 2.69 7.03 -18.76
CA LEU A 206 1.98 8.30 -18.65
C LEU A 206 0.49 8.19 -18.98
N TYR A 207 0.11 7.38 -19.98
CA TYR A 207 -1.28 7.20 -20.41
C TYR A 207 -2.21 6.65 -19.31
N GLU A 208 -1.72 5.73 -18.44
CA GLU A 208 -2.55 5.08 -17.41
C GLU A 208 -2.79 5.92 -16.16
N LEU A 209 -1.96 6.95 -15.93
CA LEU A 209 -1.92 7.71 -14.69
C LEU A 209 -3.06 8.72 -14.56
N ASN A 210 -3.61 8.85 -13.36
CA ASN A 210 -4.52 9.93 -13.00
C ASN A 210 -3.76 11.15 -12.45
N LEU A 211 -4.43 12.28 -12.30
CA LEU A 211 -3.82 13.50 -11.74
C LEU A 211 -3.33 13.33 -10.30
N LYS A 212 -4.10 12.61 -9.48
CA LYS A 212 -3.70 12.22 -8.11
C LYS A 212 -2.42 11.38 -8.12
N ASP A 213 -2.30 10.47 -9.08
CA ASP A 213 -1.11 9.61 -9.21
C ASP A 213 0.12 10.43 -9.58
N MET A 214 -0.01 11.35 -10.53
CA MET A 214 1.10 12.24 -10.92
C MET A 214 1.55 13.11 -9.76
N ASN A 215 0.61 13.67 -8.98
CA ASN A 215 0.92 14.44 -7.79
C ASN A 215 1.68 13.59 -6.75
N ASN A 216 1.24 12.35 -6.53
CA ASN A 216 1.91 11.43 -5.62
C ASN A 216 3.31 11.07 -6.10
N ILE A 217 3.50 10.80 -7.40
CA ILE A 217 4.80 10.52 -8.00
C ILE A 217 5.74 11.72 -7.80
N LEU A 218 5.28 12.94 -8.11
CA LEU A 218 6.07 14.16 -7.96
C LEU A 218 6.47 14.41 -6.50
N ASN A 219 5.54 14.24 -5.55
CA ASN A 219 5.85 14.33 -4.12
C ASN A 219 6.88 13.27 -3.69
N CYS A 220 6.79 12.04 -4.21
CA CYS A 220 7.74 10.97 -3.89
C CYS A 220 9.16 11.34 -4.34
N PHE A 221 9.33 11.82 -5.57
CA PHE A 221 10.65 12.22 -6.06
C PHE A 221 11.19 13.45 -5.34
N TYR A 222 10.33 14.40 -4.99
CA TYR A 222 10.73 15.56 -4.20
C TYR A 222 11.23 15.15 -2.80
N ASN A 223 10.52 14.26 -2.13
CA ASN A 223 10.92 13.75 -0.80
C ASN A 223 12.22 12.92 -0.83
N LEU A 224 12.55 12.34 -1.99
CA LEU A 224 13.80 11.64 -2.25
C LEU A 224 14.94 12.56 -2.68
N GLU A 225 14.70 13.89 -2.76
CA GLU A 225 15.67 14.90 -3.21
C GLU A 225 16.16 14.69 -4.65
N LEU A 226 15.40 13.95 -5.46
CA LEU A 226 15.65 13.72 -6.88
C LEU A 226 14.88 14.74 -7.72
N ASN A 227 15.34 15.99 -7.67
CA ASN A 227 14.72 17.11 -8.37
C ASN A 227 15.19 17.16 -9.83
N ASP A 228 14.51 16.41 -10.71
CA ASP A 228 14.70 16.54 -12.16
C ASP A 228 13.56 17.35 -12.81
N LYS A 229 13.91 18.46 -13.46
CA LYS A 229 12.97 19.32 -14.21
C LYS A 229 12.26 18.54 -15.32
N LYS A 230 12.90 17.52 -15.88
CA LYS A 230 12.32 16.69 -16.96
C LYS A 230 11.03 16.00 -16.55
N VAL A 231 10.89 15.62 -15.28
CA VAL A 231 9.66 14.97 -14.78
C VAL A 231 8.47 15.93 -14.85
N CYS A 232 8.69 17.19 -14.49
CA CYS A 232 7.67 18.23 -14.62
C CYS A 232 7.29 18.45 -16.08
N GLU A 233 8.26 18.44 -17.00
CA GLU A 233 8.00 18.58 -18.44
C GLU A 233 7.16 17.42 -18.99
N ILE A 234 7.44 16.18 -18.58
CA ILE A 234 6.68 14.99 -18.98
C ILE A 234 5.21 15.09 -18.52
N PHE A 235 4.97 15.49 -17.27
CA PHE A 235 3.61 15.57 -16.73
C PHE A 235 2.82 16.81 -17.14
N TYR A 236 3.51 17.91 -17.47
CA TYR A 236 2.89 19.23 -17.68
C TYR A 236 1.73 19.19 -18.69
N LEU A 237 1.93 18.54 -19.86
CA LEU A 237 0.93 18.52 -20.92
C LEU A 237 -0.34 17.76 -20.50
N LYS A 238 -0.17 16.62 -19.82
CA LYS A 238 -1.30 15.81 -19.38
C LYS A 238 -2.03 16.43 -18.20
N ILE A 239 -1.33 17.15 -17.33
CA ILE A 239 -1.99 17.94 -16.29
C ILE A 239 -2.79 19.07 -16.93
N LEU A 240 -2.20 19.78 -17.91
CA LEU A 240 -2.85 20.88 -18.62
C LEU A 240 -4.13 20.43 -19.33
N SER A 241 -4.11 19.27 -20.00
CA SER A 241 -5.29 18.74 -20.70
C SER A 241 -6.45 18.42 -19.74
N ASN A 242 -6.15 18.10 -18.49
CA ASN A 242 -7.12 17.63 -17.50
C ASN A 242 -7.36 18.65 -16.38
N VAL A 243 -6.99 19.93 -16.56
CA VAL A 243 -7.09 20.98 -15.51
C VAL A 243 -8.52 21.12 -14.97
N ASN A 244 -9.52 20.95 -15.83
CA ASN A 244 -10.91 21.16 -15.46
C ASN A 244 -11.43 20.16 -14.42
N SER A 245 -10.85 18.96 -14.34
CA SER A 245 -11.26 17.89 -13.43
C SER A 245 -10.41 17.81 -12.15
N ILE A 246 -9.61 18.84 -11.85
CA ILE A 246 -8.72 18.84 -10.68
C ILE A 246 -9.49 19.21 -9.41
N ASP A 247 -9.26 18.48 -8.32
CA ASP A 247 -9.76 18.79 -6.98
C ASP A 247 -8.89 19.88 -6.29
N ALA A 248 -9.44 20.66 -5.36
CA ALA A 248 -8.71 21.73 -4.65
C ALA A 248 -7.39 21.26 -4.00
N PHE A 249 -7.41 20.08 -3.35
CA PHE A 249 -6.21 19.48 -2.76
C PHE A 249 -5.12 19.20 -3.80
N THR A 250 -5.49 18.55 -4.91
CA THR A 250 -4.55 18.24 -6.00
C THR A 250 -4.04 19.49 -6.69
N LEU A 251 -4.86 20.52 -6.85
CA LEU A 251 -4.45 21.78 -7.45
C LEU A 251 -3.38 22.47 -6.61
N SER A 252 -3.65 22.61 -5.31
CA SER A 252 -2.73 23.25 -4.36
C SER A 252 -1.38 22.52 -4.31
N SER A 253 -1.42 21.20 -4.16
CA SER A 253 -0.21 20.39 -4.10
C SER A 253 0.58 20.43 -5.42
N LEU A 254 -0.06 20.30 -6.58
CA LEU A 254 0.61 20.45 -7.86
C LEU A 254 1.24 21.84 -8.02
N CYS A 255 0.53 22.92 -7.68
CA CYS A 255 1.05 24.28 -7.77
C CYS A 255 2.30 24.45 -6.90
N TYR A 256 2.25 23.94 -5.67
CA TYR A 256 3.36 24.00 -4.73
C TYR A 256 4.57 23.16 -5.17
N ILE A 257 4.35 21.94 -5.65
CA ILE A 257 5.43 21.06 -6.10
C ILE A 257 6.09 21.62 -7.36
N PHE A 258 5.32 22.03 -8.36
CA PHE A 258 5.89 22.64 -9.58
C PHE A 258 6.68 23.91 -9.29
N TYR A 259 6.24 24.70 -8.29
CA TYR A 259 7.04 25.81 -7.78
C TYR A 259 8.39 25.31 -7.22
N LYS A 260 8.38 24.29 -6.35
CA LYS A 260 9.61 23.73 -5.74
C LYS A 260 10.58 23.10 -6.75
N TYR A 261 10.07 22.51 -7.82
CA TYR A 261 10.90 22.00 -8.92
C TYR A 261 11.47 23.12 -9.81
N ASN A 262 11.21 24.39 -9.49
CA ASN A 262 11.62 25.55 -10.27
C ASN A 262 11.14 25.48 -11.72
N PHE A 263 9.90 25.01 -11.95
CA PHE A 263 9.34 24.97 -13.30
C PHE A 263 9.12 26.38 -13.85
N GLU A 264 9.49 26.59 -15.11
CA GLU A 264 9.65 27.94 -15.69
C GLU A 264 8.41 28.43 -16.46
N LYS A 265 7.55 27.53 -16.94
CA LYS A 265 6.42 27.93 -17.81
C LYS A 265 5.33 28.66 -17.02
N PHE A 266 5.32 29.99 -17.08
CA PHE A 266 4.32 30.84 -16.42
C PHE A 266 2.88 30.52 -16.83
N PHE A 267 2.65 30.23 -18.11
CA PHE A 267 1.33 29.87 -18.65
C PHE A 267 0.66 28.72 -17.90
N PHE A 268 1.46 27.73 -17.43
CA PHE A 268 0.94 26.62 -16.65
C PHE A 268 0.33 27.09 -15.33
N PHE A 269 1.05 27.94 -14.60
CA PHE A 269 0.56 28.48 -13.34
C PHE A 269 -0.62 29.45 -13.54
N GLU A 270 -0.71 30.17 -14.65
CA GLU A 270 -1.91 30.95 -14.98
C GLU A 270 -3.14 30.05 -15.21
N CYS A 271 -2.96 28.91 -15.88
CA CYS A 271 -4.04 27.93 -16.06
C CYS A 271 -4.50 27.35 -14.71
N LEU A 272 -3.55 27.01 -13.84
CA LEU A 272 -3.87 26.57 -12.47
C LEU A 272 -4.57 27.68 -11.67
N LYS A 273 -4.14 28.94 -11.84
CA LYS A 273 -4.79 30.11 -11.21
C LYS A 273 -6.26 30.20 -11.62
N ARG A 274 -6.55 30.12 -12.93
CA ARG A 274 -7.92 30.17 -13.46
C ARG A 274 -8.80 29.10 -12.83
N LYS A 275 -8.34 27.86 -12.76
CA LYS A 275 -9.09 26.79 -12.11
C LYS A 275 -9.22 26.98 -10.61
N GLY A 276 -8.19 27.51 -9.95
CA GLY A 276 -8.22 27.82 -8.53
C GLY A 276 -9.23 28.89 -8.17
N LEU A 277 -9.53 29.83 -9.08
CA LEU A 277 -10.60 30.81 -8.90
C LEU A 277 -11.99 30.16 -8.83
N ASP A 278 -12.21 29.07 -9.57
CA ASP A 278 -13.49 28.34 -9.53
C ASP A 278 -13.66 27.56 -8.22
N LEU A 279 -12.55 27.08 -7.63
CA LEU A 279 -12.54 26.21 -6.45
C LEU A 279 -12.24 26.94 -5.13
N LEU A 280 -12.33 28.28 -5.10
CA LEU A 280 -11.90 29.10 -3.97
C LEU A 280 -12.54 28.72 -2.62
N ASN A 281 -13.78 28.23 -2.66
CA ASN A 281 -14.57 27.86 -1.48
C ASN A 281 -14.21 26.46 -0.94
N ASP A 282 -13.64 25.59 -1.79
CA ASP A 282 -13.35 24.20 -1.44
C ASP A 282 -11.96 24.01 -0.81
N PHE A 283 -11.15 25.08 -0.75
CA PHE A 283 -9.82 25.01 -0.16
C PHE A 283 -9.86 25.01 1.36
N ASN A 284 -9.14 24.06 1.95
CA ASN A 284 -8.70 24.15 3.34
C ASN A 284 -7.61 25.22 3.51
N ALA A 285 -7.38 25.70 4.73
CA ALA A 285 -6.36 26.72 5.04
C ALA A 285 -4.97 26.38 4.49
N ASP A 286 -4.39 25.24 4.88
CA ASP A 286 -3.06 24.80 4.42
C ASP A 286 -2.99 24.68 2.88
N GLN A 287 -4.06 24.17 2.26
CA GLN A 287 -4.13 24.06 0.80
C GLN A 287 -4.15 25.44 0.14
N PHE A 288 -4.90 26.38 0.71
CA PHE A 288 -4.98 27.75 0.21
C PHE A 288 -3.64 28.48 0.33
N TYR A 289 -2.96 28.34 1.46
CA TYR A 289 -1.63 28.91 1.67
C TYR A 289 -0.62 28.38 0.66
N LYS A 290 -0.51 27.05 0.50
CA LYS A 290 0.39 26.43 -0.50
C LYS A 290 0.13 26.93 -1.92
N PHE A 291 -1.14 27.13 -2.26
CA PHE A 291 -1.55 27.65 -3.56
C PHE A 291 -1.16 29.12 -3.75
N ILE A 292 -1.47 30.01 -2.80
CA ILE A 292 -1.11 31.43 -2.90
C ILE A 292 0.40 31.63 -2.85
N PHE A 293 1.09 30.97 -1.93
CA PHE A 293 2.53 31.11 -1.75
C PHE A 293 3.29 30.77 -3.03
N SER A 294 2.91 29.67 -3.70
CA SER A 294 3.54 29.25 -4.95
C SER A 294 3.30 30.23 -6.11
N LEU A 295 2.08 30.78 -6.22
CA LEU A 295 1.76 31.80 -7.23
C LEU A 295 2.48 33.13 -6.96
N TYR A 296 2.52 33.57 -5.69
CA TYR A 296 3.21 34.79 -5.27
C TYR A 296 4.70 34.72 -5.60
N LYS A 297 5.37 33.61 -5.23
CA LYS A 297 6.80 33.42 -5.49
C LYS A 297 7.14 33.31 -6.99
N LYS A 298 6.16 32.96 -7.84
CA LYS A 298 6.30 32.99 -9.30
C LYS A 298 5.89 34.33 -9.92
N ASN A 299 5.66 35.37 -9.11
CA ASN A 299 5.26 36.71 -9.53
C ASN A 299 3.97 36.74 -10.38
N ILE A 300 3.01 35.85 -10.07
CA ILE A 300 1.73 35.81 -10.78
C ILE A 300 0.73 36.75 -10.10
N CYS A 301 -0.06 37.46 -10.89
CA CYS A 301 -1.00 38.45 -10.37
C CYS A 301 -2.14 37.79 -9.57
N LEU A 302 -2.21 38.12 -8.27
CA LEU A 302 -3.17 37.59 -7.29
C LEU A 302 -4.43 38.45 -7.10
N LYS A 303 -4.52 39.62 -7.75
CA LYS A 303 -5.61 40.60 -7.53
C LYS A 303 -7.00 39.97 -7.62
N GLU A 304 -7.24 39.15 -8.63
CA GLU A 304 -8.51 38.44 -8.85
C GLU A 304 -8.89 37.48 -7.70
N ILE A 305 -7.88 36.85 -7.07
CA ILE A 305 -8.10 35.96 -5.92
C ILE A 305 -8.45 36.80 -4.69
N ILE A 306 -7.76 37.92 -4.51
CA ILE A 306 -7.95 38.85 -3.38
C ILE A 306 -9.36 39.45 -3.40
N GLU A 307 -9.82 39.90 -4.56
CA GLU A 307 -11.16 40.48 -4.70
C GLU A 307 -12.29 39.48 -4.44
N LYS A 308 -12.10 38.23 -4.86
CA LYS A 308 -13.13 37.18 -4.74
C LYS A 308 -13.20 36.54 -3.36
N LYS A 309 -12.07 36.41 -2.64
CA LYS A 309 -12.03 35.68 -1.37
C LYS A 309 -12.02 36.65 -0.18
N LYS A 310 -13.22 37.00 0.31
CA LYS A 310 -13.41 37.94 1.44
C LYS A 310 -13.33 37.28 2.84
N ASN A 311 -13.56 35.97 2.95
CA ASN A 311 -13.69 35.26 4.23
C ASN A 311 -12.38 34.62 4.72
N ILE A 312 -11.26 35.36 4.70
CA ILE A 312 -9.93 34.80 5.04
C ILE A 312 -9.67 34.77 6.53
N SER A 313 -10.37 35.62 7.29
CA SER A 313 -10.35 35.62 8.76
C SER A 313 -10.66 34.24 9.35
N ALA A 314 -11.47 33.43 8.67
CA ALA A 314 -11.79 32.06 9.09
C ALA A 314 -10.58 31.10 9.04
N PHE A 315 -9.56 31.38 8.22
CA PHE A 315 -8.37 30.54 8.09
C PHE A 315 -7.20 30.98 8.98
N LEU A 316 -7.20 32.23 9.47
CA LEU A 316 -6.18 32.75 10.40
C LEU A 316 -5.90 31.86 11.63
N PRO A 317 -6.90 31.27 12.32
CA PRO A 317 -6.63 30.44 13.49
C PRO A 317 -5.87 29.14 13.18
N SER A 318 -5.91 28.66 11.92
CA SER A 318 -5.24 27.43 11.50
C SER A 318 -3.81 27.61 10.99
N TYR A 319 -3.31 28.84 10.90
CA TYR A 319 -1.98 29.15 10.38
C TYR A 319 -0.93 29.32 11.47
N ASN A 320 0.32 29.04 11.13
CA ASN A 320 1.47 29.42 11.94
C ASN A 320 1.71 30.93 11.86
N ASP A 321 2.48 31.50 12.79
CA ASP A 321 2.65 32.96 12.87
C ASP A 321 3.30 33.58 11.63
N GLU A 322 4.24 32.88 10.98
CA GLU A 322 4.82 33.28 9.70
C GLU A 322 3.80 33.27 8.55
N GLU A 323 2.94 32.25 8.51
CA GLU A 323 1.91 32.10 7.48
C GLU A 323 0.82 33.17 7.64
N LYS A 324 0.48 33.52 8.90
CA LYS A 324 -0.43 34.63 9.22
C LYS A 324 0.13 35.95 8.73
N LEU A 325 1.40 36.27 9.04
CA LEU A 325 2.04 37.51 8.58
C LEU A 325 1.99 37.61 7.05
N PHE A 326 2.36 36.56 6.34
CA PHE A 326 2.32 36.52 4.88
C PHE A 326 0.91 36.74 4.31
N ILE A 327 -0.10 36.10 4.89
CA ILE A 327 -1.48 36.25 4.42
C ILE A 327 -2.03 37.64 4.76
N CYS A 328 -1.73 38.18 5.94
CA CYS A 328 -2.13 39.53 6.33
C CYS A 328 -1.51 40.59 5.41
N GLU A 329 -0.24 40.43 5.03
CA GLU A 329 0.43 41.30 4.04
C GLU A 329 -0.23 41.26 2.67
N ILE A 330 -0.55 40.06 2.15
CA ILE A 330 -1.15 39.92 0.82
C ILE A 330 -2.59 40.47 0.76
N PHE A 331 -3.37 40.25 1.82
CA PHE A 331 -4.78 40.64 1.85
C PHE A 331 -5.02 41.99 2.53
N ASN A 332 -3.97 42.70 2.94
CA ASN A 332 -4.03 43.97 3.68
C ASN A 332 -4.94 43.90 4.92
N ILE A 333 -4.91 42.77 5.63
CA ILE A 333 -5.66 42.57 6.87
C ILE A 333 -4.78 43.09 8.01
N LYS A 334 -5.24 44.13 8.70
CA LYS A 334 -4.55 44.74 9.86
C LYS A 334 -4.73 43.93 11.12
#